data_AF-A0A5J4PWZ3-F1
#
_entry.id   AF-A0A5J4PWZ3-F1
#
_cell.length_a   1.000
_cell.length_b   1.000
_cell.length_c   1.000
_cell.angle_alpha   90.00
_cell.angle_beta   90.00
_cell.angle_gamma   90.00
#
_symmetry.space_group_name_H-M   'P 1'
#
loop_
_entity.id
_entity.type
_entity.pdbx_description
1 polymer ?
#
loop_
_entity_poly.entity_id
_entity_poly.type
_entity_poly.pdbx_seq_one_letter_code
_entity_poly.pdbx_strand_id
1 'polypeptide(L)'
;MEKALSQYFRGIADPRVQGRCKHLLSDILLTALCTYITGGVDYQDMHLFAKDRGKHSQGLLKLPNGSPSADTFERVFKCLKAESLQEILETYGKEILILDRYQIS
;
A
#
# COMPACT_ATOMS: atom_id res chain seq x y z
N MET A 1 -6.27 -8.09 19.17
CA MET A 1 -5.17 -7.11 19.07
C MET A 1 -5.04 -6.74 17.61
N GLU A 2 -5.35 -5.50 17.27
CA GLU A 2 -5.22 -4.98 15.91
C GLU A 2 -3.74 -4.92 15.53
N LYS A 3 -3.37 -5.52 14.40
CA LYS A 3 -1.99 -5.60 13.92
C LYS A 3 -1.68 -4.33 13.14
N ALA A 4 -0.56 -3.66 13.42
CA ALA A 4 -0.19 -2.46 12.65
C ALA A 4 0.08 -2.83 11.18
N LEU A 5 -0.34 -1.98 10.24
CA LEU A 5 -0.22 -2.25 8.79
C LEU A 5 1.19 -2.66 8.36
N SER A 6 2.21 -2.01 8.91
CA SER A 6 3.62 -2.31 8.63
C SER A 6 4.02 -3.76 8.95
N GLN A 7 3.28 -4.44 9.82
CA GLN A 7 3.56 -5.84 10.16
C GLN A 7 3.14 -6.82 9.05
N TYR A 8 2.15 -6.47 8.23
CA TYR A 8 1.76 -7.30 7.08
C TYR A 8 2.84 -7.33 6.00
N PHE A 9 3.59 -6.24 5.86
CA PHE A 9 4.64 -6.11 4.86
C PHE A 9 6.05 -6.23 5.42
N ARG A 10 6.22 -6.68 6.67
CA ARG A 10 7.53 -6.74 7.34
C ARG A 10 8.54 -7.64 6.63
N GLY A 11 8.08 -8.68 5.93
CA GLY A 11 8.93 -9.59 5.15
C GLY A 11 9.47 -8.99 3.84
N ILE A 12 8.92 -7.85 3.40
CA ILE A 12 9.33 -7.21 2.15
C ILE A 12 10.47 -6.24 2.45
N ALA A 13 11.67 -6.56 1.93
CA ALA A 13 12.79 -5.63 1.94
C ALA A 13 12.44 -4.39 1.12
N ASP A 14 12.66 -3.19 1.68
CA ASP A 14 12.45 -1.94 0.95
C ASP A 14 13.52 -1.78 -0.13
N PRO A 15 13.17 -1.85 -1.43
CA PRO A 15 14.15 -1.79 -2.50
C PRO A 15 14.63 -0.36 -2.77
N ARG A 16 14.06 0.64 -2.09
CA ARG A 16 14.37 2.05 -2.28
C ARG A 16 15.62 2.44 -1.49
N VAL A 17 16.30 3.49 -1.95
CA VAL A 17 17.47 4.06 -1.28
C VAL A 17 17.08 4.63 0.10
N GLN A 18 17.71 4.11 1.15
CA GLN A 18 17.52 4.61 2.52
C GLN A 18 17.79 6.12 2.62
N GLY A 19 16.98 6.82 3.41
CA GLY A 19 17.06 8.29 3.55
C GLY A 19 16.47 9.09 2.38
N ARG A 20 16.05 8.44 1.28
CA ARG A 20 15.32 9.07 0.15
C ARG A 20 13.86 8.62 0.05
N CYS A 21 13.31 8.11 1.15
CA CYS A 21 11.96 7.58 1.23
C CYS A 21 11.07 8.53 2.06
N LYS A 22 10.18 9.27 1.38
CA LYS A 22 9.18 10.13 2.04
C LYS A 22 7.94 9.36 2.46
N HIS A 23 7.58 8.27 1.78
CA HIS A 23 6.36 7.51 2.07
C HIS A 23 6.70 6.14 2.62
N LEU A 24 5.90 5.67 3.58
CA LEU A 24 6.03 4.32 4.14
C LEU A 24 5.83 3.29 3.03
N LEU A 25 6.68 2.26 2.99
CA LEU A 25 6.52 1.19 1.99
C LEU A 25 5.17 0.49 2.15
N SER A 26 4.76 0.25 3.39
CA SER A 26 3.46 -0.36 3.71
C SER A 26 2.27 0.43 3.16
N ASP A 27 2.32 1.76 3.22
CA ASP A 27 1.25 2.60 2.70
C ASP A 27 1.18 2.54 1.17
N ILE A 28 2.34 2.52 0.51
CA ILE A 28 2.43 2.37 -0.96
C ILE A 28 1.85 1.02 -1.39
N LEU A 29 2.28 -0.07 -0.75
CA LEU A 29 1.84 -1.43 -1.10
C LEU A 29 0.36 -1.63 -0.83
N LEU A 30 -0.15 -1.16 0.31
CA LEU A 30 -1.58 -1.25 0.60
C LEU A 30 -2.41 -0.42 -0.38
N THR A 31 -1.98 0.82 -0.67
CA THR A 31 -2.68 1.67 -1.63
C THR A 31 -2.82 0.96 -2.97
N ALA A 32 -1.74 0.38 -3.48
CA ALA A 32 -1.76 -0.35 -4.75
C ALA A 32 -2.73 -1.54 -4.72
N LEU A 33 -2.68 -2.34 -3.66
CA LEU A 33 -3.56 -3.50 -3.50
C LEU A 33 -5.03 -3.10 -3.45
N CYS A 34 -5.39 -2.13 -2.60
CA CYS A 34 -6.77 -1.63 -2.52
C CYS A 34 -7.22 -1.03 -3.86
N THR A 35 -6.35 -0.28 -4.54
CA THR A 35 -6.64 0.27 -5.87
C THR A 35 -7.04 -0.85 -6.84
N TYR A 36 -6.26 -1.93 -6.92
CA TYR A 36 -6.59 -3.07 -7.79
C TYR A 36 -7.88 -3.79 -7.39
N ILE A 37 -8.12 -4.01 -6.09
CA ILE A 37 -9.35 -4.65 -5.61
C ILE A 37 -10.59 -3.82 -5.96
N THR A 38 -10.46 -2.50 -5.91
CA THR A 38 -11.53 -1.56 -6.25
C THR A 38 -11.64 -1.26 -7.75
N GLY A 39 -10.86 -1.93 -8.59
CA GLY A 39 -10.96 -1.85 -10.06
C GLY A 39 -10.09 -0.78 -10.72
N GLY A 40 -9.25 -0.06 -9.96
CA GLY A 40 -8.19 0.77 -10.54
C GLY A 40 -7.08 -0.10 -11.13
N VAL A 41 -6.42 0.38 -12.18
CA VAL A 41 -5.51 -0.44 -13.00
C VAL A 41 -4.12 0.14 -13.16
N ASP A 42 -3.94 1.43 -12.88
CA ASP A 42 -2.66 2.11 -13.11
C ASP A 42 -2.15 2.93 -11.90
N TYR A 43 -0.97 3.53 -12.06
CA TYR A 43 -0.34 4.33 -11.00
C TYR A 43 -1.04 5.67 -10.74
N GLN A 44 -1.80 6.19 -11.71
CA GLN A 44 -2.63 7.38 -11.50
C GLN A 44 -3.82 7.05 -10.61
N ASP A 45 -4.46 5.90 -10.84
CA ASP A 45 -5.52 5.38 -9.98
C ASP A 45 -5.02 5.21 -8.54
N MET A 46 -3.79 4.71 -8.34
CA MET A 46 -3.19 4.59 -7.01
C MET A 46 -2.98 5.96 -6.35
N HIS A 47 -2.50 6.95 -7.11
CA HIS A 47 -2.34 8.31 -6.60
C HIS A 47 -3.68 8.93 -6.20
N LEU A 48 -4.71 8.77 -7.04
CA LEU A 48 -6.05 9.25 -6.79
C LEU A 48 -6.67 8.55 -5.57
N PHE A 49 -6.51 7.24 -5.46
CA PHE A 49 -6.96 6.46 -4.31
C PHE A 49 -6.31 6.97 -3.01
N ALA A 50 -4.98 7.11 -2.97
CA ALA A 50 -4.29 7.62 -1.79
C ALA A 50 -4.67 9.08 -1.47
N LYS A 51 -4.97 9.89 -2.48
CA LYS A 51 -5.39 11.29 -2.29
C LYS A 51 -6.81 11.40 -1.74
N ASP A 52 -7.71 10.52 -2.18
CA ASP A 52 -9.09 10.47 -1.71
C ASP A 52 -9.19 9.81 -0.32
N ARG A 53 -8.54 8.66 -0.15
CA ARG A 53 -8.52 7.91 1.11
C ARG A 53 -7.65 8.54 2.19
N GLY A 54 -6.59 9.27 1.86
CA GLY A 54 -5.82 10.01 2.86
C GLY A 54 -6.64 11.04 3.65
N LYS A 55 -7.81 11.43 3.14
CA LYS A 55 -8.77 12.32 3.83
C LYS A 55 -9.80 11.57 4.67
N HIS A 56 -10.05 10.29 4.37
CA HIS A 56 -11.19 9.52 4.90
C HIS A 56 -10.80 8.18 5.54
N SER A 57 -9.52 7.78 5.50
CA SER A 57 -9.07 6.52 6.05
C SER A 57 -9.01 6.63 7.57
N GLN A 58 -9.82 5.84 8.26
CA GLN A 58 -9.85 5.72 9.71
C GLN A 58 -8.60 4.98 10.24
N GLY A 59 -7.41 5.50 9.94
CA GLY A 59 -6.13 4.98 10.44
C GLY A 59 -5.50 3.85 9.61
N LEU A 60 -6.13 3.40 8.52
CA LEU A 60 -5.58 2.32 7.69
C LEU A 60 -4.29 2.75 6.95
N LEU A 61 -4.31 3.91 6.30
CA LEU A 61 -3.13 4.53 5.68
C LEU A 61 -2.63 5.67 6.58
N LYS A 62 -1.32 5.72 6.86
CA LYS A 62 -0.74 6.78 7.68
C LYS A 62 -0.40 8.03 6.87
N LEU A 63 0.12 7.84 5.65
CA LEU A 63 0.51 8.89 4.70
C LEU A 63 1.21 10.09 5.34
N PRO A 64 2.32 9.87 6.10
CA PRO A 64 2.94 10.92 6.91
C PRO A 64 3.42 12.14 6.10
N ASN A 65 3.63 11.97 4.80
CA ASN A 65 4.04 13.03 3.87
C ASN A 65 3.02 13.23 2.74
N GLY A 66 1.73 12.95 3.01
CA GLY A 66 0.65 13.01 2.04
C GLY A 66 0.65 11.85 1.04
N SER A 67 -0.20 11.99 0.01
CA SER A 67 -0.37 10.99 -1.04
C SER A 67 0.92 10.83 -1.87
N PRO A 68 1.45 9.61 -2.06
CA PRO A 68 2.53 9.36 -3.02
C PRO A 68 2.08 9.68 -4.44
N SER A 69 2.99 10.17 -5.28
CA SER A 69 2.72 10.39 -6.71
C SER A 69 2.69 9.08 -7.50
N ALA A 70 2.09 9.10 -8.70
CA ALA A 70 2.17 7.99 -9.65
C ALA A 70 3.62 7.53 -9.90
N ASP A 71 4.54 8.47 -10.14
CA ASP A 71 5.98 8.18 -10.31
C ASP A 71 6.60 7.49 -9.08
N THR A 72 6.08 7.80 -7.87
CA THR A 72 6.53 7.13 -6.65
C THR A 72 6.12 5.67 -6.66
N PHE A 73 4.86 5.36 -7.02
CA PHE A 73 4.40 3.98 -7.18
C PHE A 73 5.20 3.25 -8.25
N GLU A 74 5.33 3.85 -9.44
CA GLU A 74 6.07 3.25 -10.55
C GLU A 74 7.50 2.90 -10.13
N ARG A 75 8.22 3.81 -9.48
CA ARG A 75 9.60 3.57 -9.02
C ARG A 75 9.68 2.44 -7.99
N VAL A 76 8.70 2.30 -7.09
CA VAL A 76 8.68 1.20 -6.13
C VAL A 76 8.43 -0.12 -6.86
N PHE A 77 7.39 -0.19 -7.68
CA PHE A 77 7.00 -1.43 -8.36
C PHE A 77 8.00 -1.89 -9.41
N LYS A 78 8.76 -0.97 -10.03
CA LYS A 78 9.91 -1.31 -10.89
C LYS A 78 11.03 -2.05 -10.16
N CYS A 79 11.21 -1.81 -8.86
CA CYS A 79 12.28 -2.41 -8.07
C CYS A 79 11.79 -3.53 -7.14
N LEU A 80 10.49 -3.64 -6.94
CA LEU A 80 9.88 -4.65 -6.09
C LEU A 80 9.89 -6.02 -6.78
N LYS A 81 10.35 -7.05 -6.07
CA LYS A 81 10.27 -8.43 -6.54
C LYS A 81 8.83 -8.93 -6.41
N ALA A 82 8.28 -9.50 -7.47
CA ALA A 82 6.90 -9.99 -7.50
C ALA A 82 6.67 -11.07 -6.44
N GLU A 83 7.67 -11.92 -6.22
CA GLU A 83 7.65 -13.03 -5.26
C GLU A 83 7.44 -12.53 -3.83
N SER A 84 8.03 -11.38 -3.48
CA SER A 84 7.86 -10.78 -2.15
C SER A 84 6.44 -10.32 -1.91
N LEU A 85 5.72 -9.85 -2.93
CA LEU A 85 4.31 -9.48 -2.80
C LEU A 85 3.41 -10.71 -2.79
N GLN A 86 3.73 -11.73 -3.60
CA GLN A 86 3.01 -13.00 -3.63
C GLN A 86 3.01 -13.67 -2.24
N GLU A 87 4.15 -13.77 -1.58
CA GLU A 87 4.26 -14.40 -0.25
C GLU A 87 3.38 -13.70 0.79
N ILE A 88 3.30 -12.36 0.74
CA ILE A 88 2.41 -11.60 1.62
C ILE A 88 0.94 -11.88 1.31
N LEU A 89 0.56 -11.93 0.04
CA LEU A 89 -0.82 -12.21 -0.36
C LEU A 89 -1.25 -13.64 0.01
N GLU A 90 -0.36 -14.62 -0.14
CA GLU A 90 -0.61 -16.00 0.26
C GLU A 90 -0.78 -16.12 1.78
N THR A 91 0.07 -15.42 2.55
CA THR A 91 0.09 -15.50 4.01
C THR A 91 -1.06 -14.72 4.65
N TYR A 92 -1.33 -13.50 4.16
CA TYR A 92 -2.19 -12.53 4.84
C TYR A 92 -3.37 -12.03 3.99
N GLY A 93 -3.53 -12.50 2.74
CA GLY A 93 -4.52 -11.98 1.81
C GLY A 93 -5.96 -11.97 2.37
N LYS A 94 -6.36 -13.00 3.11
CA LYS A 94 -7.68 -13.05 3.78
C LYS A 94 -7.86 -11.92 4.78
N GLU A 95 -6.86 -11.65 5.62
CA GLU A 95 -6.93 -10.57 6.62
C GLU A 95 -6.97 -9.21 5.94
N ILE A 96 -6.13 -9.01 4.91
CA ILE A 96 -6.06 -7.75 4.17
C ILE A 96 -7.38 -7.43 3.46
N LEU A 97 -8.03 -8.43 2.84
CA LEU A 97 -9.34 -8.27 2.20
C LEU A 97 -10.47 -7.96 3.19
N ILE A 98 -10.35 -8.46 4.42
CA ILE A 98 -11.31 -8.17 5.47
C ILE A 98 -11.14 -6.73 5.98
N LEU A 99 -9.91 -6.25 6.13
CA LEU A 99 -9.61 -4.86 6.54
C LEU A 99 -10.23 -3.84 5.57
N ASP A 100 -10.17 -4.11 4.27
CA ASP A 100 -10.75 -3.26 3.24
C ASP A 100 -12.29 -3.19 3.36
N ARG A 101 -12.97 -4.35 3.50
CA ARG A 101 -14.44 -4.41 3.58
C ARG A 101 -15.04 -3.66 4.77
N TYR A 102 -14.31 -3.51 5.87
CA TYR A 102 -14.81 -2.80 7.06
C TYR A 102 -14.61 -1.27 6.99
N GLN A 103 -13.93 -0.73 5.98
CA GLN A 103 -13.66 0.71 5.87
C GLN A 103 -14.02 1.33 4.50
N ILE A 104 -14.57 0.54 3.57
CA ILE A 104 -15.16 1.02 2.31
C ILE A 104 -16.69 1.22 2.41
N SER A 105 -17.34 0.70 3.44
CA SER A 105 -18.77 0.90 3.73
C SER A 105 -19.07 2.21 4.46
#